data_AF-A0A9X4R1W8-F1
#
_entry.id   AF-A0A9X4R1W8-F1
#
_cell.length_a   1.000
_cell.length_b   1.000
_cell.length_c   1.000
_cell.angle_alpha   90.00
_cell.angle_beta   90.00
_cell.angle_gamma   90.00
#
_symmetry.space_group_name_H-M   'P 1'
#
loop_
_entity.id
_entity.type
_entity.pdbx_description
1 polymer ?
#
loop_
_entity_poly.entity_id
_entity_poly.type
_entity_poly.pdbx_seq_one_letter_code
_entity_poly.pdbx_strand_id
1 'polypeptide(L)'
;MKKIFAAVLVLGLAFSGIGAGSVDAASGNSIQNVKALQDGDTTLEGATLGESIQSVLKNNDTPVYSHRPDNNEHYYEFKKENGVLVVATDGKKNEGKITRVSMSYNDTDGPTYDEVKNEVSKDAVTREHYNNVTGNFGYVQDDELSYQFSSSSPSDKNIKLYRIDIGE
;
A
#
# COMPACT_ATOMS: atom_id res chain seq x y z
N MET A 1 48.25 -39.83 -19.24
CA MET A 1 47.15 -40.30 -18.36
C MET A 1 46.06 -39.24 -18.33
N LYS A 2 44.86 -39.55 -18.82
CA LYS A 2 43.67 -38.69 -18.74
C LYS A 2 43.14 -38.71 -17.31
N LYS A 3 42.90 -37.54 -16.71
CA LYS A 3 42.02 -37.40 -15.54
C LYS A 3 41.15 -36.16 -15.75
N ILE A 4 39.86 -36.43 -15.93
CA ILE A 4 38.78 -35.47 -16.10
C ILE A 4 38.49 -34.91 -14.70
N PHE A 5 38.59 -33.60 -14.52
CA PHE A 5 38.07 -32.95 -13.32
C PHE A 5 36.69 -32.40 -13.64
N ALA A 6 35.67 -33.04 -13.05
CA ALA A 6 34.30 -32.59 -13.09
C ALA A 6 34.18 -31.27 -12.31
N ALA A 7 33.71 -30.22 -12.97
CA ALA A 7 33.32 -28.98 -12.31
C ALA A 7 31.98 -29.22 -11.58
N VAL A 8 32.02 -29.26 -10.25
CA VAL A 8 30.81 -29.14 -9.43
C VAL A 8 30.44 -27.67 -9.41
N LEU A 9 29.40 -27.30 -10.15
CA LEU A 9 28.79 -25.99 -10.08
C LEU A 9 27.99 -25.94 -8.77
N VAL A 10 28.60 -25.42 -7.70
CA VAL A 10 27.87 -25.07 -6.48
C VAL A 10 27.06 -23.82 -6.81
N LEU A 11 25.79 -23.99 -7.15
CA LEU A 11 24.79 -22.92 -7.15
C LEU A 11 24.53 -22.53 -5.69
N GLY A 12 25.48 -21.80 -5.12
CA GLY A 12 25.21 -20.97 -3.95
C GLY A 12 24.31 -19.84 -4.41
N LEU A 13 23.00 -19.97 -4.19
CA LEU A 13 22.13 -18.81 -4.12
C LEU A 13 22.67 -17.97 -2.97
N ALA A 14 23.53 -17.01 -3.30
CA ALA A 14 23.87 -15.93 -2.41
C ALA A 14 22.56 -15.14 -2.20
N PHE A 15 21.85 -15.47 -1.12
CA PHE A 15 21.00 -14.50 -0.44
C PHE A 15 21.95 -13.40 0.04
N SER A 16 22.26 -12.50 -0.89
CA SER A 16 22.91 -11.25 -0.62
C SER A 16 21.84 -10.43 0.06
N GLY A 17 21.78 -10.54 1.40
CA GLY A 17 21.22 -9.51 2.24
C GLY A 17 22.00 -8.23 1.95
N ILE A 18 21.54 -7.48 0.96
CA ILE A 18 21.95 -6.10 0.75
C ILE A 18 21.06 -5.33 1.70
N GLY A 19 21.64 -4.96 2.84
CA GLY A 19 21.18 -3.80 3.56
C GLY A 19 21.21 -2.62 2.61
N ALA A 20 20.05 -2.24 2.10
CA ALA A 20 19.81 -0.94 1.53
C ALA A 20 19.22 -0.10 2.67
N GLY A 21 20.01 0.87 3.14
CA GLY A 21 19.48 1.90 4.02
C GLY A 21 18.26 2.54 3.36
N SER A 22 17.21 2.80 4.14
CA SER A 22 16.06 3.64 3.78
C SER A 22 15.83 3.71 2.27
N VAL A 23 15.51 2.59 1.65
CA VAL A 23 14.76 2.64 0.40
C VAL A 23 13.52 3.42 0.78
N ASP A 24 13.31 4.60 0.21
CA ASP A 24 12.05 5.32 0.29
C ASP A 24 10.95 4.27 0.15
N ALA A 25 10.31 3.92 1.26
CA ALA A 25 9.41 2.79 1.36
C ALA A 25 8.20 3.12 0.49
N ALA A 26 8.27 2.74 -0.79
CA ALA A 26 7.31 3.02 -1.86
C ALA A 26 6.41 4.23 -1.55
N SER A 27 7.00 5.42 -1.41
CA SER A 27 6.20 6.63 -1.41
C SER A 27 5.71 6.77 -2.85
N GLY A 28 4.41 6.66 -3.07
CA GLY A 28 3.90 6.87 -4.42
C GLY A 28 2.63 6.14 -4.78
N ASN A 29 1.65 6.96 -5.09
CA ASN A 29 0.52 6.68 -5.96
C ASN A 29 0.99 6.29 -7.38
N SER A 30 1.62 5.12 -7.54
CA SER A 30 2.27 4.67 -8.79
C SER A 30 1.93 3.22 -9.12
N ILE A 31 2.02 2.86 -10.41
CA ILE A 31 1.75 1.48 -10.83
C ILE A 31 2.83 0.51 -10.31
N GLN A 32 4.06 0.96 -10.09
CA GLN A 32 5.13 0.14 -9.52
C GLN A 32 4.81 -0.25 -8.07
N ASN A 33 4.25 0.68 -7.29
CA ASN A 33 3.80 0.39 -5.94
C ASN A 33 2.63 -0.61 -5.95
N VAL A 34 1.65 -0.43 -6.85
CA VAL A 34 0.55 -1.39 -7.04
C VAL A 34 1.09 -2.80 -7.32
N LYS A 35 2.04 -2.95 -8.25
CA LYS A 35 2.66 -4.25 -8.55
C LYS A 35 3.37 -4.85 -7.34
N ALA A 36 4.16 -4.04 -6.61
CA ALA A 36 4.87 -4.52 -5.42
C ALA A 36 3.90 -5.05 -4.36
N LEU A 37 2.80 -4.33 -4.10
CA LEU A 37 1.75 -4.77 -3.17
C LEU A 37 1.07 -6.06 -3.65
N GLN A 38 0.74 -6.16 -4.93
CA GLN A 38 0.17 -7.37 -5.54
C GLN A 38 1.13 -8.58 -5.51
N ASP A 39 2.45 -8.31 -5.56
CA ASP A 39 3.50 -9.32 -5.42
C ASP A 39 3.83 -9.67 -3.95
N GLY A 40 3.09 -9.09 -2.98
CA GLY A 40 3.16 -9.43 -1.56
C GLY A 40 3.93 -8.44 -0.68
N ASP A 41 4.29 -7.26 -1.17
CA ASP A 41 4.73 -6.18 -0.27
C ASP A 41 3.59 -5.78 0.66
N THR A 42 3.93 -5.57 1.93
CA THR A 42 2.99 -5.24 3.02
C THR A 42 3.30 -3.87 3.61
N THR A 43 4.12 -3.07 2.91
CA THR A 43 4.51 -1.73 3.32
C THR A 43 3.82 -0.69 2.45
N LEU A 44 3.13 0.25 3.09
CA LEU A 44 2.58 1.42 2.42
C LEU A 44 3.04 2.67 3.16
N GLU A 45 3.70 3.59 2.46
CA GLU A 45 4.05 4.91 3.01
C GLU A 45 4.91 4.84 4.29
N GLY A 46 5.75 3.81 4.40
CA GLY A 46 6.63 3.53 5.54
C GLY A 46 5.95 2.80 6.72
N ALA A 47 4.70 2.38 6.58
CA ALA A 47 3.98 1.56 7.55
C ALA A 47 3.84 0.13 7.02
N THR A 48 4.43 -0.83 7.74
CA THR A 48 4.45 -2.25 7.35
C THR A 48 3.51 -3.07 8.24
N LEU A 49 2.65 -3.90 7.64
CA LEU A 49 1.74 -4.77 8.40
C LEU A 49 2.51 -5.68 9.36
N GLY A 50 1.98 -5.85 10.57
CA GLY A 50 2.58 -6.66 11.63
C GLY A 50 3.73 -6.00 12.40
N GLU A 51 4.29 -4.90 11.91
CA GLU A 51 5.30 -4.13 12.64
C GLU A 51 4.69 -3.33 13.80
N SER A 52 5.53 -2.94 14.76
CA SER A 52 5.10 -2.04 15.83
C SER A 52 4.82 -0.64 15.29
N ILE A 53 3.74 -0.01 15.75
CA ILE A 53 3.42 1.40 15.45
C ILE A 53 4.54 2.39 15.77
N GLN A 54 5.49 2.00 16.64
CA GLN A 54 6.69 2.77 16.92
C GLN A 54 7.58 3.01 15.69
N SER A 55 7.55 2.15 14.66
CA SER A 55 8.29 2.38 13.42
C SER A 55 7.77 3.59 12.65
N VAL A 56 6.45 3.84 12.73
CA VAL A 56 5.80 5.00 12.10
C VAL A 56 5.91 6.24 12.98
N LEU A 57 5.63 6.13 14.28
CA LEU A 57 5.60 7.27 15.21
C LEU A 57 6.95 8.00 15.36
N LYS A 58 8.07 7.29 15.17
CA LYS A 58 9.41 7.90 15.26
C LYS A 58 9.77 8.79 14.07
N ASN A 59 9.15 8.54 12.92
CA ASN A 59 9.54 9.13 11.65
C ASN A 59 8.50 10.13 11.11
N ASN A 60 7.43 10.36 11.85
CA ASN A 60 6.32 11.24 11.44
C ASN A 60 6.00 12.25 12.55
N ASP A 61 5.34 13.34 12.15
CA ASP A 61 4.77 14.31 13.07
C ASP A 61 3.72 13.68 14.00
N THR A 62 3.33 14.42 15.03
CA THR A 62 2.34 13.95 16.01
C THR A 62 1.00 13.66 15.31
N PRO A 63 0.50 12.41 15.37
CA PRO A 63 -0.76 12.06 14.73
C PRO A 63 -1.98 12.54 15.52
N VAL A 64 -3.11 12.65 14.83
CA VAL A 64 -4.41 12.61 15.49
C VAL A 64 -4.69 11.16 15.89
N TYR A 65 -4.83 10.94 17.18
CA TYR A 65 -5.06 9.62 17.75
C TYR A 65 -6.54 9.42 18.11
N SER A 66 -7.09 8.26 17.73
CA SER A 66 -8.40 7.79 18.18
C SER A 66 -8.38 6.28 18.41
N HIS A 67 -9.46 5.72 18.94
CA HIS A 67 -9.61 4.28 19.12
C HIS A 67 -11.07 3.88 19.11
N ARG A 68 -11.34 2.60 18.84
CA ARG A 68 -12.68 2.04 18.99
C ARG A 68 -13.14 2.10 20.45
N PRO A 69 -14.45 2.23 20.72
CA PRO A 69 -14.98 2.22 22.09
C PRO A 69 -14.63 0.95 22.89
N ASP A 70 -14.43 -0.18 22.20
CA ASP A 70 -14.02 -1.47 22.80
C ASP A 70 -12.51 -1.57 23.10
N ASN A 71 -11.71 -0.56 22.70
CA ASN A 71 -10.25 -0.50 22.80
C ASN A 71 -9.49 -1.62 22.07
N ASN A 72 -10.12 -2.32 21.13
CA ASN A 72 -9.43 -3.40 20.39
C ASN A 72 -8.65 -2.89 19.18
N GLU A 73 -9.00 -1.72 18.65
CA GLU A 73 -8.32 -1.09 17.51
C GLU A 73 -8.04 0.38 17.81
N HIS A 74 -6.83 0.80 17.51
CA HIS A 74 -6.33 2.16 17.68
C HIS A 74 -6.00 2.75 16.31
N TYR A 75 -6.24 4.04 16.10
CA TYR A 75 -6.01 4.72 14.84
C TYR A 75 -5.08 5.92 15.01
N TYR A 76 -4.17 6.06 14.06
CA TYR A 76 -3.20 7.14 13.97
C TYR A 76 -3.32 7.79 12.60
N GLU A 77 -3.83 9.02 12.58
CA GLU A 77 -3.96 9.80 11.36
C GLU A 77 -2.81 10.82 11.27
N PHE A 78 -2.04 10.71 10.20
CA PHE A 78 -0.92 11.59 9.88
C PHE A 78 -1.27 12.40 8.64
N LYS A 79 -1.28 13.72 8.80
CA LYS A 79 -1.39 14.64 7.66
C LYS A 79 -0.02 14.75 7.00
N LYS A 80 0.09 14.30 5.76
CA LYS A 80 1.28 14.41 4.92
C LYS A 80 1.08 15.52 3.89
N GLU A 81 2.16 15.92 3.21
CA GLU A 81 2.08 16.89 2.11
C GLU A 81 1.28 16.34 0.91
N ASN A 82 1.43 15.05 0.63
CA ASN A 82 0.79 14.35 -0.49
C ASN A 82 -0.58 13.74 -0.16
N GLY A 83 -1.05 13.82 1.09
CA GLY A 83 -2.30 13.18 1.49
C GLY A 83 -2.46 12.93 2.98
N VAL A 84 -3.27 11.94 3.33
CA VAL A 84 -3.52 11.50 4.70
C VAL A 84 -3.24 10.01 4.83
N LEU A 85 -2.31 9.68 5.73
CA LEU A 85 -1.99 8.31 6.11
C LEU A 85 -2.74 7.97 7.39
N VAL A 86 -3.52 6.89 7.37
CA VAL A 86 -4.18 6.33 8.55
C VAL A 86 -3.61 4.95 8.82
N VAL A 87 -3.07 4.75 10.02
CA VAL A 87 -2.54 3.47 10.47
C VAL A 87 -3.44 2.95 11.60
N ALA A 88 -3.97 1.75 11.43
CA ALA A 88 -4.71 1.05 12.48
C ALA A 88 -3.82 0.00 13.16
N THR A 89 -3.98 -0.15 14.46
CA THR A 89 -3.18 -1.08 15.25
C THR A 89 -4.04 -1.86 16.23
N ASP A 90 -3.61 -3.08 16.55
CA ASP A 90 -4.17 -3.86 17.65
C ASP A 90 -3.65 -3.40 19.03
N GLY A 91 -4.05 -4.11 20.08
CA GLY A 91 -3.39 -4.07 21.37
C GLY A 91 -3.66 -2.81 22.18
N LYS A 92 -2.62 -1.99 22.39
CA LYS A 92 -2.68 -0.78 23.22
C LYS A 92 -2.12 0.40 22.46
N LYS A 93 -2.58 1.60 22.85
CA LYS A 93 -2.02 2.88 22.39
C LYS A 93 -0.50 2.87 22.45
N ASN A 94 0.12 3.08 21.29
CA ASN A 94 1.55 3.23 21.03
C ASN A 94 2.36 1.95 21.23
N GLU A 95 1.71 0.82 21.45
CA GLU A 95 2.35 -0.48 21.69
C GLU A 95 1.87 -1.56 20.71
N GLY A 96 0.77 -1.28 19.99
CA GLY A 96 0.16 -2.16 19.02
C GLY A 96 1.01 -2.49 17.79
N LYS A 97 0.61 -3.58 17.14
CA LYS A 97 1.07 -3.95 15.79
C LYS A 97 0.14 -3.37 14.75
N ILE A 98 0.70 -2.95 13.64
CA ILE A 98 -0.03 -2.41 12.50
C ILE A 98 -0.87 -3.54 11.89
N THR A 99 -2.18 -3.34 11.84
CA THR A 99 -3.13 -4.29 11.24
C THR A 99 -3.65 -3.80 9.91
N ARG A 100 -3.78 -2.48 9.74
CA ARG A 100 -4.25 -1.84 8.51
C ARG A 100 -3.51 -0.54 8.24
N VAL A 101 -3.30 -0.25 6.96
CA VAL A 101 -2.76 1.03 6.50
C VAL A 101 -3.61 1.55 5.35
N SER A 102 -4.01 2.81 5.42
CA SER A 102 -4.78 3.52 4.41
C SER A 102 -4.05 4.79 4.03
N MET A 103 -3.70 4.97 2.77
CA MET A 103 -3.18 6.24 2.24
C MET A 103 -4.20 6.83 1.27
N SER A 104 -4.69 8.03 1.57
CA SER A 104 -5.49 8.84 0.64
C SER A 104 -4.64 9.99 0.11
N TYR A 105 -4.42 10.04 -1.19
CA TYR A 105 -3.66 11.08 -1.89
C TYR A 105 -4.53 12.30 -2.21
N ASN A 106 -3.94 13.49 -2.16
CA ASN A 106 -4.64 14.75 -2.43
C ASN A 106 -5.09 14.88 -3.88
N ASP A 107 -4.25 14.40 -4.81
CA ASP A 107 -4.43 14.54 -6.23
C ASP A 107 -4.77 13.19 -6.88
N THR A 108 -5.64 13.23 -7.90
CA THR A 108 -5.94 12.07 -8.75
C THR A 108 -4.90 11.97 -9.87
N ASP A 109 -3.62 11.81 -9.52
CA ASP A 109 -2.49 11.78 -10.45
C ASP A 109 -1.89 10.39 -10.68
N GLY A 110 -2.34 9.40 -9.89
CA GLY A 110 -1.89 8.01 -9.94
C GLY A 110 -2.28 7.23 -11.21
N PRO A 111 -2.00 5.92 -11.21
CA PRO A 111 -2.38 5.04 -12.31
C PRO A 111 -3.89 5.03 -12.53
N THR A 112 -4.28 4.82 -13.77
CA THR A 112 -5.68 4.69 -14.17
C THR A 112 -6.30 3.40 -13.63
N TYR A 113 -7.63 3.38 -13.54
CA TYR A 113 -8.37 2.17 -13.17
C TYR A 113 -8.01 0.96 -14.03
N ASP A 114 -7.91 1.14 -15.34
CA ASP A 114 -7.55 0.04 -16.25
C ASP A 114 -6.12 -0.45 -16.04
N GLU A 115 -5.16 0.44 -15.77
CA GLU A 115 -3.79 0.05 -15.43
C GLU A 115 -3.77 -0.83 -14.18
N VAL A 116 -4.43 -0.41 -13.09
CA VAL A 116 -4.46 -1.21 -11.85
C VAL A 116 -5.22 -2.52 -12.04
N LYS A 117 -6.35 -2.50 -12.76
CA LYS A 117 -7.16 -3.70 -13.05
C LYS A 117 -6.39 -4.78 -13.81
N ASN A 118 -5.37 -4.40 -14.59
CA ASN A 118 -4.52 -5.34 -15.30
C ASN A 118 -3.42 -5.98 -14.42
N GLU A 119 -3.17 -5.44 -13.23
CA GLU A 119 -2.14 -5.93 -12.29
C GLU A 119 -2.72 -6.74 -11.12
N VAL A 120 -4.05 -6.73 -10.94
CA VAL A 120 -4.73 -7.53 -9.90
C VAL A 120 -5.12 -8.91 -10.42
N SER A 121 -5.51 -9.79 -9.49
CA SER A 121 -5.99 -11.13 -9.79
C SER A 121 -7.26 -11.12 -10.65
N LYS A 122 -7.52 -12.24 -11.32
CA LYS A 122 -8.73 -12.42 -12.13
C LYS A 122 -10.00 -12.51 -11.29
N ASP A 123 -9.87 -12.82 -10.00
CA ASP A 123 -10.97 -12.99 -9.06
C ASP A 123 -11.24 -11.70 -8.27
N ALA A 124 -10.44 -10.66 -8.49
CA ALA A 124 -10.61 -9.34 -7.89
C ALA A 124 -12.00 -8.75 -8.15
N VAL A 125 -12.59 -8.16 -7.11
CA VAL A 125 -13.85 -7.43 -7.22
C VAL A 125 -13.57 -6.07 -7.83
N THR A 126 -14.15 -5.80 -9.00
CA THR A 126 -13.95 -4.54 -9.72
C THR A 126 -15.28 -3.85 -9.99
N ARG A 127 -15.35 -2.54 -9.78
CA ARG A 127 -16.53 -1.70 -10.02
C ARG A 127 -16.10 -0.32 -10.51
N GLU A 128 -16.80 0.19 -11.51
CA GLU A 128 -16.68 1.57 -11.95
C GLU A 128 -18.07 2.18 -12.17
N HIS A 129 -18.20 3.47 -11.90
CA HIS A 129 -19.43 4.21 -12.08
C HIS A 129 -19.11 5.61 -12.60
N TYR A 130 -19.83 6.01 -13.65
CA TYR A 130 -19.68 7.30 -14.29
C TYR A 130 -20.97 8.11 -14.17
N ASN A 131 -20.90 9.26 -13.51
CA ASN A 131 -22.05 10.14 -13.32
C ASN A 131 -21.67 11.59 -13.63
N ASN A 132 -22.47 12.26 -14.46
CA ASN A 132 -22.19 13.64 -14.89
C ASN A 132 -22.55 14.70 -13.83
N VAL A 133 -23.14 14.31 -12.71
CA VAL A 133 -23.54 15.19 -11.60
C VAL A 133 -22.69 14.91 -10.36
N THR A 134 -22.63 13.65 -9.91
CA THR A 134 -21.98 13.28 -8.64
C THR A 134 -20.50 12.93 -8.79
N GLY A 135 -19.97 12.89 -10.01
CA GLY A 135 -18.59 12.49 -10.28
C GLY A 135 -18.45 11.03 -10.67
N ASN A 136 -17.23 10.66 -11.03
CA ASN A 136 -16.88 9.30 -11.45
C ASN A 136 -16.10 8.60 -10.34
N PHE A 137 -16.34 7.31 -10.17
CA PHE A 137 -15.77 6.51 -9.09
C PHE A 137 -15.35 5.14 -9.62
N GLY A 138 -14.26 4.61 -9.09
CA GLY A 138 -13.88 3.21 -9.28
C GLY A 138 -13.41 2.58 -7.98
N TYR A 139 -13.54 1.27 -7.92
CA TYR A 139 -13.11 0.43 -6.80
C TYR A 139 -12.58 -0.89 -7.33
N VAL A 140 -11.42 -1.29 -6.83
CA VAL A 140 -10.83 -2.61 -7.04
C VAL A 140 -10.48 -3.17 -5.66
N GLN A 141 -10.90 -4.40 -5.37
CA GLN A 141 -10.50 -5.14 -4.18
C GLN A 141 -9.95 -6.50 -4.61
N ASP A 142 -8.77 -6.82 -4.09
CA ASP A 142 -8.10 -8.10 -4.31
C ASP A 142 -7.53 -8.56 -2.96
N ASP A 143 -8.15 -9.59 -2.39
CA ASP A 143 -7.89 -10.05 -1.02
C ASP A 143 -7.92 -8.89 0.01
N GLU A 144 -6.82 -8.67 0.73
CA GLU A 144 -6.66 -7.65 1.77
C GLU A 144 -6.20 -6.28 1.20
N LEU A 145 -6.15 -6.13 -0.12
CA LEU A 145 -5.78 -4.90 -0.81
C LEU A 145 -7.00 -4.25 -1.46
N SER A 146 -7.17 -2.95 -1.26
CA SER A 146 -8.20 -2.19 -1.97
C SER A 146 -7.66 -0.88 -2.56
N TYR A 147 -8.21 -0.52 -3.71
CA TYR A 147 -7.83 0.63 -4.51
C TYR A 147 -9.07 1.43 -4.88
N GLN A 148 -9.05 2.74 -4.62
CA GLN A 148 -10.15 3.63 -4.93
C GLN A 148 -9.73 4.70 -5.94
N PHE A 149 -10.63 4.97 -6.88
CA PHE A 149 -10.38 5.80 -8.03
C PHE A 149 -11.40 6.92 -8.10
N SER A 150 -10.94 8.08 -8.53
CA SER A 150 -11.79 9.25 -8.75
C SER A 150 -11.26 10.06 -9.93
N SER A 151 -11.99 11.09 -10.32
CA SER A 151 -11.60 12.01 -11.39
C SER A 151 -11.71 13.44 -10.88
N SER A 152 -10.92 14.34 -11.46
CA SER A 152 -10.92 15.76 -11.13
C SER A 152 -12.26 16.46 -11.42
N SER A 153 -13.08 15.89 -12.31
CA SER A 153 -14.40 16.44 -12.68
C SER A 153 -15.35 15.35 -13.17
N PRO A 154 -16.69 15.55 -13.06
CA PRO A 154 -17.68 14.59 -13.58
C PRO A 154 -17.58 14.30 -15.09
N SER A 155 -17.06 15.24 -15.88
CA SER A 155 -16.81 15.08 -17.32
C SER A 155 -15.59 14.23 -17.64
N ASP A 156 -14.63 14.13 -16.71
CA ASP A 156 -13.39 13.38 -16.92
C ASP A 156 -13.61 11.90 -16.61
N LYS A 157 -13.78 11.09 -17.67
CA LYS A 157 -13.98 9.64 -17.54
C LYS A 157 -12.70 8.87 -17.25
N ASN A 158 -11.54 9.54 -17.20
CA ASN A 158 -10.29 8.91 -16.85
C ASN A 158 -10.09 8.91 -15.33
N ILE A 159 -10.70 7.95 -14.65
CA ILE A 159 -10.56 7.80 -13.20
C ILE A 159 -9.16 7.27 -12.83
N LYS A 160 -8.55 7.90 -11.83
CA LYS A 160 -7.19 7.62 -11.37
C LYS A 160 -7.17 7.28 -9.89
N LEU A 161 -6.21 6.45 -9.52
CA LEU A 161 -5.99 5.99 -8.17
C LEU A 161 -5.76 7.21 -7.26
N TYR A 162 -6.47 7.25 -6.14
CA TYR A 162 -6.26 8.27 -5.10
C TYR A 162 -6.25 7.67 -3.69
N ARG A 163 -6.58 6.38 -3.53
CA ARG A 163 -6.51 5.72 -2.23
C ARG A 163 -6.11 4.27 -2.36
N ILE A 164 -5.23 3.84 -1.46
CA ILE A 164 -4.78 2.46 -1.30
C ILE A 164 -5.02 2.08 0.16
N ASP A 165 -5.68 0.95 0.37
CA ASP A 165 -5.88 0.32 1.67
C ASP A 165 -5.21 -1.07 1.65
N ILE A 166 -4.48 -1.42 2.72
CA ILE A 166 -3.89 -2.75 2.92
C ILE A 166 -4.30 -3.31 4.30
N GLY A 167 -4.53 -4.63 4.38
CA GLY A 167 -4.95 -5.35 5.58
C GLY A 167 -6.47 -5.31 5.84
N GLU A 168 -7.28 -5.06 4.80
CA GLU A 168 -8.76 -4.97 4.91
C GLU A 168 -9.45 -6.25 5.42
#